data_AF-A0A2G6NS18-F1
#
_entry.id   AF-A0A2G6NS18-F1
#
_cell.length_a   1.000
_cell.length_b   1.000
_cell.length_c   1.000
_cell.angle_alpha   90.00
_cell.angle_beta   90.00
_cell.angle_gamma   90.00
#
_symmetry.space_group_name_H-M   'P 1'
#
loop_
_entity.id
_entity.type
_entity.pdbx_description
1 polymer ?
#
loop_
_entity_poly.entity_id
_entity_poly.type
_entity_poly.pdbx_seq_one_letter_code
_entity_poly.pdbx_strand_id
1 'polypeptide(L)'
;MAFCKNCGTSLDDKAKFCIECGNAIIKNGKKSDNKFKGSPGEDFVSKKESLVKNSHDKLFKDTFRVPTNAKSFMKNYLPENVLGVTDLEPLEISKDSFIGNDLQEFYSDMLYKADINGSSGYIYFLFEHKSYYKKWIHLQLLEYMIKIWRQDIKNNNPEKLPVIIPLVLYHGRGKWKADIRFSSLFMDKSEEMKEFLPEFKFVLYDL
;
A
#
# COMPACT_ATOMS: atom_id res chain seq x y z
N MET A 1 6.68 15.49 25.02
CA MET A 1 5.80 14.31 24.95
C MET A 1 4.57 14.66 24.12
N ALA A 2 4.66 14.39 22.82
CA ALA A 2 3.56 14.53 21.89
C ALA A 2 2.67 13.27 21.93
N PHE A 3 1.39 13.42 21.61
CA PHE A 3 0.44 12.30 21.53
C PHE A 3 -0.21 12.29 20.15
N CYS A 4 -0.45 11.10 19.62
CA CYS A 4 -1.11 10.97 18.32
C CYS A 4 -2.55 11.46 18.43
N LYS A 5 -2.94 12.45 17.61
CA LYS A 5 -4.31 12.98 17.59
C LYS A 5 -5.36 11.98 17.11
N ASN A 6 -4.93 10.84 16.55
CA ASN A 6 -5.81 9.80 16.04
C ASN A 6 -6.04 8.66 17.06
N CYS A 7 -4.96 8.08 17.60
CA CYS A 7 -5.05 6.92 18.49
C CYS A 7 -4.58 7.17 19.94
N GLY A 8 -4.09 8.38 20.26
CA GLY A 8 -3.69 8.75 21.61
C GLY A 8 -2.33 8.20 22.08
N THR A 9 -1.64 7.39 21.28
CA THR A 9 -0.31 6.84 21.64
C THR A 9 0.70 7.95 21.88
N SER A 10 1.57 7.76 22.89
CA SER A 10 2.74 8.60 23.11
C SER A 10 3.69 8.55 21.92
N LEU A 11 4.19 9.71 21.53
CA LEU A 11 5.07 9.88 20.39
C LEU A 11 6.42 10.44 20.84
N ASP A 12 7.48 9.98 20.18
CA ASP A 12 8.77 10.67 20.20
C ASP A 12 8.59 12.10 19.64
N ASP A 13 9.26 13.10 20.23
CA ASP A 13 9.14 14.50 19.82
C ASP A 13 9.66 14.75 18.38
N LYS A 14 10.47 13.82 17.83
CA LYS A 14 10.94 13.78 16.43
C LYS A 14 10.07 12.93 15.51
N ALA A 15 9.10 12.18 16.02
CA ALA A 15 8.24 11.33 15.20
C ALA A 15 7.47 12.17 14.17
N LYS A 16 7.49 11.72 12.92
CA LYS A 16 6.69 12.28 11.82
C LYS A 16 5.38 11.51 11.60
N PHE A 17 5.29 10.30 12.14
CA PHE A 17 4.12 9.41 12.09
C PHE A 17 3.93 8.72 13.43
N CYS A 18 2.69 8.35 13.71
CA CYS A 18 2.39 7.47 14.83
C CYS A 18 2.70 6.02 14.47
N ILE A 19 3.50 5.34 15.31
CA ILE A 19 3.84 3.93 15.09
C ILE A 19 2.62 3.01 15.20
N GLU A 20 1.65 3.36 16.04
CA GLU A 20 0.47 2.50 16.30
C GLU A 20 -0.63 2.64 15.25
N CYS A 21 -0.81 3.81 14.63
CA CYS A 21 -1.92 4.02 13.68
C CYS A 21 -1.48 4.61 12.33
N GLY A 22 -0.18 4.74 12.09
CA GLY A 22 0.38 5.27 10.85
C GLY A 22 0.10 6.76 10.59
N ASN A 23 -0.70 7.43 11.42
CA ASN A 23 -1.14 8.79 11.14
C ASN A 23 0.02 9.80 11.20
N ALA A 24 0.10 10.68 10.22
CA ALA A 24 1.11 11.73 10.18
C ALA A 24 0.91 12.75 11.31
N ILE A 25 2.02 13.13 11.95
CA ILE A 25 2.00 14.08 13.07
C ILE A 25 2.15 15.48 12.48
N ILE A 26 1.01 16.16 12.33
CA ILE A 26 0.96 17.54 11.83
C ILE A 26 1.44 18.49 12.94
N LYS A 27 2.64 19.05 12.78
CA LYS A 27 3.15 20.15 13.62
C LYS A 27 2.46 21.44 13.18
N ASN A 28 1.76 22.10 14.10
CA ASN A 28 0.82 23.19 13.80
C ASN A 28 1.39 24.27 12.87
N GLY A 29 0.67 24.54 11.78
CA GLY A 29 0.87 25.71 10.91
C GLY A 29 -0.30 25.86 9.92
N LYS A 30 -1.25 26.73 10.28
CA LYS A 30 -2.43 27.22 9.52
C LYS A 30 -3.67 26.30 9.47
N LYS A 31 -4.70 26.69 10.23
CA LYS A 31 -6.11 26.31 10.06
C LYS A 31 -6.66 26.98 8.79
N SER A 32 -7.46 26.26 8.00
CA SER A 32 -8.48 26.87 7.16
C SER A 32 -9.85 26.42 7.65
N ASP A 33 -10.64 27.39 8.11
CA ASP A 33 -12.03 27.21 8.50
C ASP A 33 -12.88 27.06 7.24
N ASN A 34 -13.75 26.05 7.20
CA ASN A 34 -14.90 26.06 6.31
C ASN A 34 -16.13 25.49 7.03
N LYS A 35 -17.00 26.38 7.50
CA LYS A 35 -18.34 26.07 8.01
C LYS A 35 -19.26 25.83 6.81
N PHE A 36 -19.71 24.60 6.60
CA PHE A 36 -20.84 24.31 5.72
C PHE A 36 -22.09 24.04 6.57
N LYS A 37 -23.09 24.93 6.47
CA LYS A 37 -24.45 24.71 7.00
C LYS A 37 -25.31 24.16 5.87
N GLY A 38 -25.80 22.93 6.02
CA GLY A 38 -26.77 22.31 5.11
C GLY A 38 -27.21 20.95 5.67
N SER A 39 -28.52 20.68 5.66
CA SER A 39 -29.14 19.48 6.22
C SER A 39 -28.72 18.20 5.47
N PRO A 40 -28.61 17.02 6.11
CA PRO A 40 -28.00 15.85 5.50
C PRO A 40 -29.03 15.07 4.66
N GLY A 41 -28.82 15.04 3.34
CA GLY A 41 -29.39 14.05 2.42
C GLY A 41 -28.33 13.02 1.99
N GLU A 42 -28.76 11.90 1.39
CA GLU A 42 -27.90 10.78 0.97
C GLU A 42 -26.75 11.20 0.02
N ASP A 43 -26.94 12.24 -0.79
CA ASP A 43 -25.90 12.86 -1.62
C ASP A 43 -24.74 13.47 -0.80
N PHE A 44 -25.02 13.92 0.43
CA PHE A 44 -24.02 14.51 1.32
C PHE A 44 -23.10 13.45 1.93
N VAL A 45 -23.60 12.22 2.13
CA VAL A 45 -22.82 11.08 2.64
C VAL A 45 -21.82 10.61 1.57
N SER A 46 -22.29 10.39 0.35
CA SER A 46 -21.44 10.03 -0.82
C SER A 46 -20.37 11.09 -1.12
N LYS A 47 -20.74 12.37 -1.04
CA LYS A 47 -19.80 13.48 -1.28
C LYS A 47 -18.78 13.66 -0.15
N LYS A 48 -19.16 13.37 1.10
CA LYS A 48 -18.25 13.40 2.26
C LYS A 48 -17.28 12.21 2.25
N GLU A 49 -17.75 11.02 1.89
CA GLU A 49 -16.89 9.83 1.72
C GLU A 49 -15.88 10.01 0.58
N SER A 50 -16.27 10.60 -0.55
CA SER A 50 -15.35 10.89 -1.67
C SER A 50 -14.34 12.01 -1.36
N LEU A 51 -14.72 13.04 -0.59
CA LEU A 51 -13.80 14.09 -0.13
C LEU A 51 -12.79 13.56 0.92
N VAL A 52 -13.23 12.69 1.83
CA VAL A 52 -12.36 12.04 2.83
C VAL A 52 -11.41 11.06 2.14
N LYS A 53 -11.89 10.26 1.18
CA LYS A 53 -11.08 9.36 0.34
C LYS A 53 -9.90 10.10 -0.32
N ASN A 54 -10.19 11.20 -1.00
CA ASN A 54 -9.16 12.02 -1.67
C ASN A 54 -8.15 12.64 -0.69
N SER A 55 -8.54 12.89 0.57
CA SER A 55 -7.65 13.51 1.55
C SER A 55 -6.65 12.53 2.16
N HIS A 56 -7.08 11.30 2.46
CA HIS A 56 -6.20 10.25 2.96
C HIS A 56 -5.29 9.74 1.84
N ASP A 57 -5.84 9.41 0.66
CA ASP A 57 -5.06 8.96 -0.50
C ASP A 57 -3.93 9.95 -0.85
N LYS A 58 -4.24 11.25 -0.82
CA LYS A 58 -3.25 12.30 -1.07
C LYS A 58 -2.19 12.37 0.02
N LEU A 59 -2.58 12.31 1.30
CA LEU A 59 -1.64 12.33 2.41
C LEU A 59 -0.67 11.13 2.37
N PHE A 60 -1.18 9.94 2.03
CA PHE A 60 -0.35 8.74 1.88
C PHE A 60 0.61 8.87 0.72
N LYS A 61 0.14 9.29 -0.46
CA LYS A 61 0.99 9.56 -1.61
C LYS A 61 2.07 10.59 -1.28
N ASP A 62 1.71 11.72 -0.67
CA ASP A 62 2.66 12.77 -0.32
C ASP A 62 3.68 12.28 0.72
N THR A 63 3.26 11.42 1.65
CA THR A 63 4.13 10.83 2.67
C THR A 63 5.13 9.87 2.05
N PHE A 64 4.65 8.90 1.28
CA PHE A 64 5.45 7.81 0.76
C PHE A 64 6.24 8.23 -0.49
N ARG A 65 5.85 9.31 -1.17
CA ARG A 65 6.70 9.97 -2.19
C ARG A 65 8.06 10.41 -1.67
N VAL A 66 8.21 10.58 -0.35
CA VAL A 66 9.50 10.84 0.27
C VAL A 66 10.20 9.50 0.53
N PRO A 67 11.30 9.16 -0.19
CA PRO A 67 11.90 7.83 -0.11
C PRO A 67 12.35 7.45 1.30
N THR A 68 12.78 8.40 2.13
CA THR A 68 13.16 8.13 3.52
C THR A 68 12.01 7.63 4.38
N ASN A 69 10.78 8.11 4.14
CA ASN A 69 9.59 7.62 4.84
C ASN A 69 9.26 6.20 4.37
N ALA A 70 9.31 5.93 3.07
CA ALA A 70 9.09 4.60 2.50
C ALA A 70 10.12 3.59 3.00
N LYS A 71 11.42 3.94 2.99
CA LYS A 71 12.50 3.13 3.56
C LYS A 71 12.26 2.82 5.04
N SER A 72 11.94 3.84 5.85
CA SER A 72 11.69 3.64 7.28
C SER A 72 10.49 2.71 7.52
N PHE A 73 9.43 2.86 6.73
CA PHE A 73 8.27 1.98 6.81
C PHE A 73 8.64 0.55 6.43
N MET A 74 9.30 0.33 5.30
CA MET A 74 9.71 -1.01 4.85
C MET A 74 10.64 -1.70 5.86
N LYS A 75 11.59 -0.97 6.47
CA LYS A 75 12.47 -1.51 7.52
C LYS A 75 11.72 -1.99 8.76
N ASN A 76 10.57 -1.40 9.06
CA ASN A 76 9.77 -1.76 10.24
C ASN A 76 8.75 -2.88 9.96
N TYR A 77 8.26 -3.00 8.72
CA TYR A 77 7.10 -3.83 8.40
C TYR A 77 7.36 -4.96 7.41
N LEU A 78 8.47 -4.95 6.67
CA LEU A 78 8.86 -6.14 5.91
C LEU A 78 9.27 -7.25 6.88
N PRO A 79 8.88 -8.51 6.62
CA PRO A 79 9.39 -9.64 7.39
C PRO A 79 10.92 -9.67 7.39
N GLU A 80 11.54 -10.02 8.52
CA GLU A 80 13.01 -9.99 8.67
C GLU A 80 13.74 -10.78 7.57
N ASN A 81 13.18 -11.93 7.17
CA ASN A 81 13.75 -12.76 6.12
C ASN A 81 13.69 -12.09 4.73
N VAL A 82 12.70 -11.22 4.49
CA VAL A 82 12.57 -10.43 3.25
C VAL A 82 13.50 -9.22 3.32
N LEU A 83 13.52 -8.52 4.45
CA LEU A 83 14.39 -7.36 4.66
C LEU A 83 15.87 -7.74 4.55
N GLY A 84 16.26 -8.91 5.08
CA GLY A 84 17.64 -9.41 5.03
C GLY A 84 18.18 -9.69 3.63
N VAL A 85 17.30 -9.82 2.63
CA VAL A 85 17.67 -9.99 1.22
C VAL A 85 17.30 -8.78 0.36
N THR A 86 16.78 -7.71 0.95
CA THR A 86 16.32 -6.52 0.21
C THR A 86 17.20 -5.32 0.54
N ASP A 87 17.96 -4.84 -0.44
CA ASP A 87 18.64 -3.56 -0.30
C ASP A 87 17.69 -2.41 -0.64
N LEU A 88 17.35 -1.65 0.39
CA LEU A 88 16.48 -0.48 0.31
C LEU A 88 17.27 0.81 0.08
N GLU A 89 18.60 0.80 -0.03
CA GLU A 89 19.33 2.03 -0.35
C GLU A 89 19.05 2.59 -1.75
N PRO A 90 19.01 1.78 -2.83
CA PRO A 90 18.63 2.26 -4.17
C PRO A 90 17.11 2.47 -4.32
N LEU A 91 16.35 2.63 -3.23
CA LEU A 91 14.89 2.73 -3.28
C LEU A 91 14.43 3.94 -4.10
N GLU A 92 13.99 3.67 -5.32
CA GLU A 92 13.53 4.67 -6.28
C GLU A 92 12.05 4.46 -6.58
N ILE A 93 11.30 5.56 -6.60
CA ILE A 93 9.91 5.53 -7.07
C ILE A 93 9.95 5.31 -8.58
N SER A 94 9.43 4.17 -9.03
CA SER A 94 9.15 3.94 -10.43
C SER A 94 7.98 4.86 -10.80
N LYS A 95 8.29 5.99 -11.45
CA LYS A 95 7.35 7.08 -11.73
C LYS A 95 5.99 6.58 -12.23
N ASP A 96 4.96 7.39 -11.96
CA ASP A 96 3.53 7.27 -12.34
C ASP A 96 3.27 6.92 -13.83
N SER A 97 4.30 6.85 -14.68
CA SER A 97 4.27 6.45 -16.10
C SER A 97 4.48 4.94 -16.36
N PHE A 98 4.95 4.16 -15.38
CA PHE A 98 4.99 2.69 -15.49
C PHE A 98 3.58 2.08 -15.38
N ILE A 99 2.72 2.81 -14.71
CA ILE A 99 1.36 2.49 -14.33
C ILE A 99 0.50 3.21 -15.38
N GLY A 100 0.18 2.54 -16.50
CA GLY A 100 -0.61 3.12 -17.58
C GLY A 100 -1.89 3.80 -17.07
N ASN A 101 -2.52 4.66 -17.89
CA ASN A 101 -3.69 5.46 -17.47
C ASN A 101 -4.79 4.61 -16.78
N ASP A 102 -4.93 3.33 -17.15
CA ASP A 102 -5.89 2.37 -16.56
C ASP A 102 -5.61 2.01 -15.08
N LEU A 103 -4.41 2.27 -14.57
CA LEU A 103 -4.03 2.06 -13.18
C LEU A 103 -3.98 3.38 -12.38
N GLN A 104 -3.90 4.54 -13.04
CA GLN A 104 -3.94 5.85 -12.36
C GLN A 104 -5.27 6.08 -11.62
N GLU A 105 -6.35 5.43 -12.05
CA GLU A 105 -7.67 5.50 -11.41
C GLU A 105 -7.79 4.68 -10.11
N PHE A 106 -6.82 3.85 -9.76
CA PHE A 106 -6.75 3.20 -8.45
C PHE A 106 -5.82 4.04 -7.55
N TYR A 107 -6.47 4.97 -6.86
CA TYR A 107 -5.91 6.22 -6.32
C TYR A 107 -4.79 6.15 -5.27
N SER A 108 -4.10 5.03 -5.01
CA SER A 108 -3.24 4.91 -3.83
C SER A 108 -1.98 4.05 -4.01
N ASP A 109 -1.68 3.66 -5.24
CA ASP A 109 -0.66 2.65 -5.52
C ASP A 109 0.73 3.27 -5.70
N MET A 110 1.77 2.67 -5.11
CA MET A 110 3.16 3.12 -5.28
C MET A 110 4.09 1.95 -5.60
N LEU A 111 4.88 2.12 -6.66
CA LEU A 111 5.86 1.12 -7.08
C LEU A 111 7.27 1.63 -6.80
N TYR A 112 8.03 0.87 -6.03
CA TYR A 112 9.43 1.14 -5.76
C TYR A 112 10.29 0.09 -6.43
N LYS A 113 11.41 0.53 -6.99
CA LYS A 113 12.48 -0.36 -7.42
C LYS A 113 13.44 -0.56 -6.25
N ALA A 114 13.87 -1.80 -6.04
CA ALA A 114 14.85 -2.17 -5.02
C ALA A 114 15.75 -3.29 -5.57
N ASP A 115 16.89 -3.52 -4.93
CA ASP A 115 17.64 -4.76 -5.16
C ASP A 115 17.12 -5.83 -4.20
N ILE A 116 16.78 -6.99 -4.74
CA ILE A 116 16.28 -8.14 -3.99
C ILE A 116 17.17 -9.32 -4.34
N ASN A 117 17.97 -9.76 -3.38
CA ASN A 117 18.90 -10.88 -3.49
C ASN A 117 19.88 -10.74 -4.66
N GLY A 118 20.43 -9.54 -4.88
CA GLY A 118 21.38 -9.23 -5.94
C GLY A 118 20.75 -9.08 -7.33
N SER A 119 19.43 -8.93 -7.40
CA SER A 119 18.68 -8.74 -8.64
C SER A 119 17.72 -7.57 -8.53
N SER A 120 17.55 -6.82 -9.62
CA SER A 120 16.54 -5.77 -9.70
C SER A 120 15.15 -6.34 -9.45
N GLY A 121 14.42 -5.76 -8.50
CA GLY A 121 13.07 -6.15 -8.13
C GLY A 121 12.21 -4.95 -7.77
N TYR A 122 10.98 -5.23 -7.36
CA TYR A 122 9.99 -4.22 -7.02
C TYR A 122 9.34 -4.48 -5.68
N ILE A 123 9.01 -3.40 -4.97
CA ILE A 123 8.10 -3.41 -3.83
C ILE A 123 6.89 -2.57 -4.22
N TYR A 124 5.72 -3.18 -4.17
CA TYR A 124 4.48 -2.59 -4.63
C TYR A 124 3.53 -2.34 -3.46
N PHE A 125 3.18 -1.09 -3.22
CA PHE A 125 2.28 -0.68 -2.13
C PHE A 125 0.86 -0.57 -2.66
N LEU A 126 -0.03 -1.37 -2.09
CA LEU A 126 -1.47 -1.27 -2.32
C LEU A 126 -2.16 -0.62 -1.12
N PHE A 127 -2.72 0.55 -1.42
CA PHE A 127 -3.58 1.36 -0.58
C PHE A 127 -4.98 0.73 -0.32
N GLU A 128 -5.36 0.13 0.81
CA GLU A 128 -6.78 -0.28 1.02
C GLU A 128 -7.46 0.43 2.20
N HIS A 129 -8.31 1.42 1.87
CA HIS A 129 -9.08 2.25 2.81
C HIS A 129 -10.51 1.74 3.07
N LYS A 130 -10.98 0.70 2.37
CA LYS A 130 -12.40 0.32 2.46
C LYS A 130 -12.69 -0.45 3.74
N SER A 131 -13.79 -0.07 4.38
CA SER A 131 -14.35 -0.76 5.55
C SER A 131 -14.98 -2.13 5.23
N TYR A 132 -14.97 -2.55 3.97
CA TYR A 132 -15.41 -3.86 3.53
C TYR A 132 -14.24 -4.58 2.86
N TYR A 133 -13.92 -5.79 3.33
CA TYR A 133 -12.88 -6.63 2.75
C TYR A 133 -13.15 -6.83 1.26
N LYS A 134 -12.15 -6.58 0.40
CA LYS A 134 -12.24 -7.00 -1.00
C LYS A 134 -11.93 -8.49 -1.08
N LYS A 135 -12.98 -9.29 -1.28
CA LYS A 135 -12.87 -10.73 -1.60
C LYS A 135 -11.80 -11.07 -2.63
N TRP A 136 -11.56 -10.15 -3.56
CA TRP A 136 -10.70 -10.35 -4.72
C TRP A 136 -9.37 -9.59 -4.63
N ILE A 137 -8.93 -9.19 -3.43
CA ILE A 137 -7.68 -8.43 -3.27
C ILE A 137 -6.47 -9.13 -3.91
N HIS A 138 -6.38 -10.45 -3.79
CA HIS A 138 -5.30 -11.20 -4.42
C HIS A 138 -5.38 -11.16 -5.95
N LEU A 139 -6.59 -11.28 -6.52
CA LEU A 139 -6.76 -11.17 -7.97
C LEU A 139 -6.37 -9.77 -8.45
N GLN A 140 -6.75 -8.73 -7.72
CA GLN A 140 -6.33 -7.36 -7.97
C GLN A 140 -4.79 -7.21 -7.92
N LEU A 141 -4.15 -7.77 -6.90
CA LEU A 141 -2.68 -7.76 -6.79
C LEU A 141 -2.02 -8.47 -7.97
N LEU A 142 -2.55 -9.63 -8.40
CA LEU A 142 -2.03 -10.36 -9.55
C LEU A 142 -2.17 -9.56 -10.85
N GLU A 143 -3.32 -8.92 -11.08
CA GLU A 143 -3.53 -8.03 -12.23
C GLU A 143 -2.47 -6.93 -12.28
N TYR A 144 -2.14 -6.35 -11.12
CA TYR A 144 -1.14 -5.30 -11.03
C TYR A 144 0.28 -5.81 -11.24
N MET A 145 0.63 -6.96 -10.66
CA MET A 145 1.91 -7.62 -10.89
C MET A 145 2.12 -7.93 -12.38
N ILE A 146 1.10 -8.44 -13.06
CA ILE A 146 1.13 -8.69 -14.51
C ILE A 146 1.36 -7.39 -15.29
N LYS A 147 0.69 -6.29 -14.92
CA LYS A 147 0.89 -4.99 -15.58
C LYS A 147 2.32 -4.47 -15.38
N ILE A 148 2.86 -4.58 -14.17
CA ILE A 148 4.24 -4.19 -13.86
C ILE A 148 5.23 -5.02 -14.69
N TRP A 149 5.10 -6.34 -14.70
CA TRP A 149 5.97 -7.22 -15.48
C TRP A 149 5.91 -6.96 -16.98
N ARG A 150 4.71 -6.79 -17.55
CA ARG A 150 4.58 -6.48 -18.98
C ARG A 150 5.27 -5.17 -19.34
N GLN A 151 5.16 -4.17 -18.48
CA GLN A 151 5.83 -2.90 -18.68
C GLN A 151 7.35 -3.01 -18.52
N ASP A 152 7.83 -3.80 -17.56
CA ASP A 152 9.24 -4.08 -17.38
C ASP A 152 9.84 -4.83 -18.58
N ILE A 153 9.13 -5.86 -19.09
CA ILE A 153 9.48 -6.56 -20.33
C ILE A 153 9.62 -5.58 -21.49
N LYS A 154 8.65 -4.67 -21.64
CA LYS A 154 8.66 -3.70 -22.73
C LYS A 154 9.84 -2.73 -22.65
N ASN A 155 10.23 -2.30 -21.44
CA ASN A 155 11.24 -1.25 -21.26
C ASN A 155 12.66 -1.80 -21.15
N ASN A 156 12.82 -2.98 -20.56
CA ASN A 156 14.12 -3.52 -20.17
C ASN A 156 14.43 -4.88 -20.84
N ASN A 157 13.43 -5.55 -21.42
CA ASN A 157 13.55 -6.87 -22.04
C ASN A 157 14.41 -7.87 -21.22
N PRO A 158 14.06 -8.10 -19.94
CA PRO A 158 14.87 -8.93 -19.06
C PRO A 158 14.75 -10.42 -19.45
N GLU A 159 15.78 -11.20 -19.15
CA GLU A 159 15.76 -12.66 -19.37
C GLU A 159 14.80 -13.39 -18.41
N LYS A 160 14.52 -12.79 -17.24
CA LYS A 160 13.65 -13.34 -16.19
C LYS A 160 12.77 -12.24 -15.59
N LEU A 161 11.61 -12.63 -15.08
CA LEU A 161 10.72 -11.69 -14.40
C LEU A 161 11.33 -11.24 -13.06
N PRO A 162 11.36 -9.92 -12.77
CA PRO A 162 11.78 -9.43 -11.48
C PRO A 162 10.77 -9.81 -10.39
N VAL A 163 11.26 -10.05 -9.18
CA VAL A 163 10.39 -10.28 -8.01
C VAL A 163 9.60 -9.01 -7.72
N ILE A 164 8.31 -9.17 -7.41
CA ILE A 164 7.46 -8.10 -6.89
C ILE A 164 7.00 -8.51 -5.50
N ILE A 165 7.27 -7.67 -4.49
CA ILE A 165 6.78 -7.84 -3.12
C ILE A 165 5.54 -6.95 -2.95
N PRO A 166 4.32 -7.50 -2.96
CA PRO A 166 3.13 -6.73 -2.67
C PRO A 166 3.02 -6.46 -1.16
N LEU A 167 2.85 -5.19 -0.80
CA LEU A 167 2.60 -4.72 0.55
C LEU A 167 1.23 -4.04 0.59
N VAL A 168 0.31 -4.61 1.38
CA VAL A 168 -1.04 -4.07 1.57
C VAL A 168 -1.07 -3.30 2.88
N LEU A 169 -1.33 -1.99 2.80
CA LEU A 169 -1.69 -1.19 3.97
C LEU A 169 -3.20 -1.17 4.05
N TYR A 170 -3.75 -1.84 5.06
CA TYR A 170 -5.17 -1.91 5.31
C TYR A 170 -5.53 -0.98 6.46
N HIS A 171 -6.44 -0.05 6.20
CA HIS A 171 -7.00 0.85 7.21
C HIS A 171 -8.52 0.82 7.13
N GLY A 172 -9.11 -0.23 7.69
CA GLY A 172 -10.56 -0.43 7.74
C GLY A 172 -11.14 -0.28 9.14
N ARG A 173 -12.48 -0.25 9.23
CA ARG A 173 -13.19 -0.15 10.52
C ARG A 173 -13.11 -1.43 11.36
N GLY A 174 -12.70 -2.55 10.79
CA GLY A 174 -12.56 -3.84 11.48
C GLY A 174 -11.26 -4.51 11.07
N LYS A 175 -10.84 -5.54 11.81
CA LYS A 175 -9.60 -6.28 11.53
C LYS A 175 -9.62 -6.95 10.16
N TRP A 176 -8.45 -7.14 9.57
CA TRP A 176 -8.27 -7.96 8.40
C TRP A 176 -8.68 -9.41 8.68
N LYS A 177 -9.49 -9.99 7.78
CA LYS A 177 -10.02 -11.36 7.92
C LYS A 177 -9.65 -12.29 6.77
N ALA A 178 -9.14 -11.76 5.66
CA ALA A 178 -8.75 -12.59 4.53
C ALA A 178 -7.40 -13.26 4.80
N ASP A 179 -7.16 -14.41 4.18
CA ASP A 179 -5.81 -14.95 4.11
C ASP A 179 -4.91 -14.00 3.29
N ILE A 180 -3.60 -14.09 3.49
CA ILE A 180 -2.60 -13.35 2.73
C ILE A 180 -2.06 -14.11 1.52
N ARG A 181 -2.36 -15.42 1.43
CA ARG A 181 -1.92 -16.32 0.35
C ARG A 181 -2.98 -16.36 -0.76
N PHE A 182 -2.54 -16.25 -2.00
CA PHE A 182 -3.45 -16.29 -3.15
C PHE A 182 -4.20 -17.63 -3.27
N SER A 183 -3.54 -18.74 -2.90
CA SER A 183 -4.14 -20.07 -2.85
C SER A 183 -5.41 -20.13 -2.00
N SER A 184 -5.64 -19.16 -1.10
CA SER A 184 -6.86 -19.07 -0.31
C SER A 184 -8.14 -18.88 -1.14
N LEU A 185 -8.06 -18.29 -2.34
CA LEU A 185 -9.20 -17.99 -3.19
C LEU A 185 -9.74 -19.20 -3.96
N PHE A 186 -8.96 -20.28 -4.07
CA PHE A 186 -9.33 -21.44 -4.86
C PHE A 186 -10.24 -22.39 -4.06
N MET A 187 -11.18 -23.02 -4.75
CA MET A 187 -12.09 -23.98 -4.13
C MET A 187 -11.38 -25.30 -3.78
N ASP A 188 -10.53 -25.77 -4.68
CA ASP A 188 -9.71 -26.97 -4.51
C ASP A 188 -8.26 -26.57 -4.23
N LYS A 189 -7.70 -27.14 -3.16
CA LYS A 189 -6.33 -26.90 -2.67
C LYS A 189 -5.65 -28.23 -2.31
N SER A 190 -6.17 -29.33 -2.86
CA SER A 190 -5.60 -30.66 -2.74
C SER A 190 -4.16 -30.68 -3.26
N GLU A 191 -3.36 -31.63 -2.79
CA GLU A 191 -1.95 -31.75 -3.18
C GLU A 191 -1.80 -31.89 -4.69
N GLU A 192 -2.73 -32.61 -5.32
CA GLU A 192 -2.83 -32.86 -6.75
C GLU A 192 -3.05 -31.58 -7.56
N MET A 193 -3.70 -30.56 -6.99
CA MET A 193 -4.01 -29.31 -7.68
C MET A 193 -2.96 -28.22 -7.48
N LYS A 194 -2.05 -28.37 -6.51
CA LYS A 194 -1.09 -27.30 -6.14
C LYS A 194 -0.23 -26.82 -7.30
N GLU A 195 0.19 -27.73 -8.18
CA GLU A 195 1.04 -27.40 -9.34
C GLU A 195 0.35 -26.47 -10.36
N PHE A 196 -0.99 -26.37 -10.31
CA PHE A 196 -1.79 -25.52 -11.21
C PHE A 196 -2.20 -24.19 -10.54
N LEU A 197 -1.91 -24.00 -9.26
CA LEU A 197 -2.27 -22.79 -8.53
C LEU A 197 -1.12 -21.77 -8.60
N PRO A 198 -1.39 -20.51 -9.01
CA PRO A 198 -0.38 -19.48 -8.90
C PRO A 198 -0.04 -19.23 -7.43
N GLU A 199 1.26 -19.21 -7.12
CA GLU A 199 1.74 -19.06 -5.76
C GLU A 199 2.29 -17.66 -5.51
N PHE A 200 1.63 -16.90 -4.66
CA PHE A 200 2.21 -15.74 -3.99
C PHE A 200 1.46 -15.41 -2.71
N LYS A 201 2.06 -14.56 -1.90
CA LYS A 201 1.43 -13.92 -0.74
C LYS A 201 1.75 -12.43 -0.73
N PHE A 202 0.99 -11.64 0.01
CA PHE A 202 1.34 -10.25 0.30
C PHE A 202 1.76 -10.05 1.76
N VAL A 203 2.54 -8.99 1.98
CA VAL A 203 2.83 -8.46 3.32
C VAL A 203 1.67 -7.58 3.72
N LEU A 204 1.02 -7.89 4.84
CA LEU A 204 -0.11 -7.13 5.34
C LEU A 204 0.32 -6.25 6.51
N TYR A 205 -0.13 -4.99 6.48
CA TYR A 205 -0.12 -4.12 7.64
C TYR A 205 -1.55 -3.65 7.93
N ASP A 206 -2.09 -4.02 9.08
CA ASP A 206 -3.47 -3.75 9.54
C ASP A 206 -3.43 -2.61 10.58
N LEU A 207 -4.03 -1.45 10.24
CA LEU A 207 -3.94 -0.16 10.94
C LEU A 207 -5.19 0.23 11.73
#